data_AF-A0A518DIN5-F1
#
_entry.id   AF-A0A518DIN5-F1
#
_cell.length_a   1.000
_cell.length_b   1.000
_cell.length_c   1.000
_cell.angle_alpha   90.00
_cell.angle_beta   90.00
_cell.angle_gamma   90.00
#
_symmetry.space_group_name_H-M   'P 1'
#
loop_
_entity.id
_entity.type
_entity.pdbx_description
1 polymer ?
#
loop_
_entity_poly.entity_id
_entity_poly.type
_entity_poly.pdbx_seq_one_letter_code
_entity_poly.pdbx_strand_id
1 'polypeptide(L)'
;MSPLLPLAAVAFLSLSAPAHAVLIAYWDQNSSSLPSGSLGFTPSDFPQAADRGTGALALAQFNTATAGDDGAYTAIQRFSGDELNAQQGAPAGQSLSPLVGASVDGAFSNNGMSILLSVSTAGFEDIRVSWAQRGTATGFTSREFLYSTDGVSFTSFETDTGVLSSTWTLEAYDLSAISEVENAPSVVFAIKLDGGTNASGNNRFDNITIEGTATGGALGDYNNDGSVDAADYTTWRDNLDLDGSALANRAPSQTGPVDATDYSVWAGAFGQPAVGAIGAAAVPEPGALLIALSGGLALVGCRRRRVC
;
A
#
# COMPACT_ATOMS: atom_id res chain seq x y z
N MET A 1 18.05 3.47 41.48
CA MET A 1 16.72 3.00 41.06
C MET A 1 16.55 3.47 39.62
N SER A 2 16.95 2.64 38.67
CA SER A 2 16.88 2.97 37.24
C SER A 2 15.53 2.51 36.71
N PRO A 3 14.75 3.37 36.00
CA PRO A 3 13.53 2.91 35.38
C PRO A 3 13.90 2.06 34.16
N LEU A 4 13.33 0.86 34.11
CA LEU A 4 13.36 -0.02 32.95
C LEU A 4 12.60 0.67 31.81
N LEU A 5 13.26 0.89 30.66
CA LEU A 5 12.55 1.23 29.42
C LEU A 5 11.68 0.03 29.01
N PRO A 6 10.41 0.22 28.63
CA PRO A 6 9.64 -0.84 28.02
C PRO A 6 10.22 -1.11 26.64
N LEU A 7 10.62 -2.36 26.42
CA LEU A 7 10.96 -2.88 25.10
C LEU A 7 9.64 -2.88 24.29
N ALA A 8 9.48 -1.92 23.38
CA ALA A 8 8.40 -1.94 22.42
C ALA A 8 8.57 -3.20 21.55
N ALA A 9 7.65 -4.15 21.70
CA ALA A 9 7.58 -5.31 20.85
C ALA A 9 7.10 -4.84 19.47
N VAL A 10 8.03 -4.68 18.53
CA VAL A 10 7.68 -4.58 17.11
C VAL A 10 7.19 -5.95 16.69
N ALA A 11 5.87 -6.12 16.67
CA ALA A 11 5.24 -7.31 16.14
C ALA A 11 5.42 -7.30 14.62
N PHE A 12 6.51 -7.90 14.13
CA PHE A 12 6.59 -8.30 12.73
C PHE A 12 5.65 -9.48 12.51
N LEU A 13 4.35 -9.21 12.37
CA LEU A 13 3.50 -10.11 11.64
C LEU A 13 3.94 -10.02 10.18
N SER A 14 4.46 -11.12 9.63
CA SER A 14 4.44 -11.32 8.19
C SER A 14 2.97 -11.44 7.78
N LEU A 15 2.32 -10.31 7.55
CA LEU A 15 1.01 -10.26 6.94
C LEU A 15 1.18 -10.63 5.48
N SER A 16 0.82 -11.86 5.12
CA SER A 16 0.38 -12.09 3.75
C SER A 16 -0.85 -11.20 3.55
N ALA A 17 -0.87 -10.41 2.47
CA ALA A 17 -2.12 -9.86 1.95
C ALA A 17 -3.16 -11.00 1.89
N PRO A 18 -4.44 -10.77 2.25
CA PRO A 18 -5.48 -11.72 1.89
C PRO A 18 -5.40 -11.95 0.38
N ALA A 19 -5.71 -13.16 -0.09
CA ALA A 19 -5.52 -13.55 -1.49
C ALA A 19 -6.35 -12.73 -2.52
N HIS A 20 -7.07 -11.69 -2.06
CA HIS A 20 -8.10 -10.92 -2.76
C HIS A 20 -7.97 -9.40 -2.54
N ALA A 21 -6.81 -8.89 -2.10
CA ALA A 21 -6.61 -7.45 -1.91
C ALA A 21 -6.64 -6.71 -3.26
N VAL A 22 -7.64 -5.85 -3.44
CA VAL A 22 -7.83 -4.97 -4.61
C VAL A 22 -7.33 -3.58 -4.27
N LEU A 23 -6.60 -2.98 -5.21
CA LEU A 23 -6.09 -1.63 -5.06
C LEU A 23 -7.22 -0.59 -5.09
N ILE A 24 -7.35 0.17 -4.01
CA ILE A 24 -8.29 1.29 -3.88
C ILE A 24 -7.64 2.59 -4.38
N ALA A 25 -6.41 2.86 -3.90
CA ALA A 25 -5.63 4.02 -4.32
C ALA A 25 -4.13 3.76 -4.13
N TYR A 26 -3.33 4.33 -5.03
CA TYR A 26 -1.87 4.25 -4.98
C TYR A 26 -1.24 5.56 -5.43
N TRP A 27 -0.23 6.00 -4.68
CA TRP A 27 0.62 7.13 -5.05
C TRP A 27 2.08 6.69 -5.11
N ASP A 28 2.66 6.74 -6.30
CA ASP A 28 4.05 6.35 -6.56
C ASP A 28 5.04 7.52 -6.45
N GLN A 29 4.52 8.74 -6.28
CA GLN A 29 5.29 9.99 -6.15
C GLN A 29 6.17 10.35 -7.36
N ASN A 30 5.96 9.71 -8.52
CA ASN A 30 6.75 9.88 -9.73
C ASN A 30 6.17 10.90 -10.72
N SER A 31 4.87 11.17 -10.64
CA SER A 31 4.11 11.88 -11.68
C SER A 31 4.18 13.41 -11.65
N SER A 32 5.01 14.01 -10.79
CA SER A 32 5.05 15.46 -10.65
C SER A 32 6.13 16.12 -11.52
N SER A 33 5.71 16.70 -12.65
CA SER A 33 6.58 17.42 -13.57
C SER A 33 6.89 18.83 -13.07
N LEU A 34 8.16 19.14 -12.81
CA LEU A 34 8.57 20.49 -12.44
C LEU A 34 9.13 21.29 -13.62
N PRO A 35 8.77 22.59 -13.76
CA PRO A 35 9.30 23.45 -14.83
C PRO A 35 10.79 23.83 -14.76
N SER A 36 11.54 23.46 -13.72
CA SER A 36 12.86 24.08 -13.45
C SER A 36 13.96 23.17 -12.86
N GLY A 37 13.75 21.85 -12.75
CA GLY A 37 14.75 20.94 -12.14
C GLY A 37 14.90 21.10 -10.62
N SER A 38 13.94 21.75 -9.97
CA SER A 38 13.83 21.85 -8.52
C SER A 38 13.51 20.50 -7.86
N LEU A 39 13.69 20.42 -6.56
CA LEU A 39 13.33 19.26 -5.74
C LEU A 39 11.99 19.45 -5.01
N GLY A 40 11.36 20.62 -5.08
CA GLY A 40 10.19 20.93 -4.24
C GLY A 40 8.83 20.68 -4.92
N PHE A 41 7.80 20.38 -4.14
CA PHE A 41 6.43 20.39 -4.63
C PHE A 41 5.88 21.81 -4.66
N THR A 42 4.99 22.13 -5.61
CA THR A 42 4.30 23.42 -5.68
C THR A 42 2.89 23.32 -5.09
N PRO A 43 2.22 24.44 -4.75
CA PRO A 43 0.83 24.40 -4.28
C PRO A 43 -0.15 23.71 -5.23
N SER A 44 0.08 23.78 -6.55
CA SER A 44 -0.78 23.12 -7.54
C SER A 44 -0.58 21.61 -7.63
N ASP A 45 0.48 21.06 -7.00
CA ASP A 45 0.68 19.62 -6.92
C ASP A 45 -0.30 18.96 -5.94
N PHE A 46 -0.99 19.73 -5.08
CA PHE A 46 -1.92 19.20 -4.07
C PHE A 46 -3.37 19.70 -4.25
N PRO A 47 -4.38 18.85 -4.02
CA PRO A 47 -4.23 17.42 -3.71
C PRO A 47 -3.72 16.62 -4.91
N GLN A 48 -2.83 15.67 -4.65
CA GLN A 48 -2.37 14.71 -5.66
C GLN A 48 -3.47 13.69 -5.89
N ALA A 49 -3.94 13.55 -7.13
CA ALA A 49 -4.74 12.40 -7.51
C ALA A 49 -3.89 11.12 -7.36
N ALA A 50 -4.53 10.02 -6.99
CA ALA A 50 -3.87 8.72 -7.03
C ALA A 50 -3.39 8.39 -8.45
N ASP A 51 -2.17 7.90 -8.58
CA ASP A 51 -1.61 7.44 -9.85
C ASP A 51 -2.36 6.21 -10.38
N ARG A 52 -2.93 5.42 -9.46
CA ARG A 52 -3.82 4.29 -9.75
C ARG A 52 -4.94 4.23 -8.72
N GLY A 53 -6.12 3.78 -9.14
CA GLY A 53 -7.31 3.78 -8.30
C GLY A 53 -7.91 5.18 -8.17
N THR A 54 -8.63 5.44 -7.09
CA THR A 54 -9.28 6.74 -6.83
C THR A 54 -8.99 7.20 -5.42
N GLY A 55 -8.31 8.34 -5.29
CA GLY A 55 -8.02 8.96 -4.01
C GLY A 55 -7.37 10.32 -4.20
N ALA A 56 -7.28 11.08 -3.11
CA ALA A 56 -6.57 12.34 -3.03
C ALA A 56 -5.56 12.33 -1.88
N LEU A 57 -4.30 12.69 -2.16
CA LEU A 57 -3.28 12.94 -1.15
C LEU A 57 -3.11 14.44 -0.95
N ALA A 58 -3.29 14.92 0.27
CA ALA A 58 -3.12 16.32 0.67
C ALA A 58 -2.16 16.44 1.86
N LEU A 59 -1.74 17.68 2.14
CA LEU A 59 -0.92 18.00 3.30
C LEU A 59 -1.65 18.99 4.20
N ALA A 60 -1.52 18.83 5.51
CA ALA A 60 -2.10 19.71 6.51
C ALA A 60 -1.08 20.10 7.58
N GLN A 61 -1.33 21.24 8.23
CA GLN A 61 -0.53 21.72 9.38
C GLN A 61 0.98 21.80 9.12
N PHE A 62 1.37 22.16 7.89
CA PHE A 62 2.76 22.30 7.48
C PHE A 62 3.09 23.75 7.12
N ASN A 63 4.38 24.07 7.05
CA ASN A 63 4.87 25.35 6.57
C ASN A 63 4.71 25.47 5.04
N THR A 64 3.82 26.37 4.63
CA THR A 64 3.49 26.64 3.23
C THR A 64 4.41 27.64 2.54
N ALA A 65 5.50 28.07 3.20
CA ALA A 65 6.46 29.00 2.61
C ALA A 65 7.08 28.42 1.33
N THR A 66 7.01 29.17 0.25
CA THR A 66 7.63 28.85 -1.04
C THR A 66 8.88 29.69 -1.25
N ALA A 67 9.79 29.21 -2.10
CA ALA A 67 10.99 29.94 -2.50
C ALA A 67 11.34 29.66 -3.95
N GLY A 68 12.17 30.53 -4.54
CA GLY A 68 12.58 30.43 -5.94
C GLY A 68 11.52 30.91 -6.93
N ASP A 69 11.91 30.99 -8.20
CA ASP A 69 11.01 31.40 -9.30
C ASP A 69 10.02 30.29 -9.71
N ASP A 70 10.19 29.08 -9.17
CA ASP A 70 9.35 27.91 -9.44
C ASP A 70 8.15 27.78 -8.48
N GLY A 71 8.09 28.62 -7.44
CA GLY A 71 7.00 28.61 -6.46
C GLY A 71 6.94 27.33 -5.62
N ALA A 72 8.04 26.58 -5.51
CA ALA A 72 8.07 25.34 -4.77
C ALA A 72 8.09 25.57 -3.25
N TYR A 73 7.40 24.71 -2.51
CA TYR A 73 7.47 24.66 -1.05
C TYR A 73 8.90 24.42 -0.59
N THR A 74 9.33 25.20 0.40
CA THR A 74 10.66 25.07 1.00
C THR A 74 10.81 23.82 1.86
N ALA A 75 9.70 23.37 2.45
CA ALA A 75 9.68 22.29 3.44
C ALA A 75 9.08 20.97 2.92
N ILE A 76 8.62 20.91 1.66
CA ILE A 76 8.10 19.69 1.03
C ILE A 76 8.94 19.41 -0.21
N GLN A 77 9.79 18.38 -0.14
CA GLN A 77 10.78 18.07 -1.17
C GLN A 77 10.60 16.65 -1.73
N ARG A 78 11.36 16.37 -2.79
CA ARG A 78 11.54 15.09 -3.45
C ARG A 78 12.98 14.63 -3.29
N PHE A 79 13.14 13.34 -3.06
CA PHE A 79 14.42 12.65 -3.15
C PHE A 79 14.22 11.35 -3.95
N SER A 80 15.29 10.59 -4.16
CA SER A 80 15.18 9.24 -4.72
C SER A 80 14.30 8.36 -3.84
N GLY A 81 13.32 7.70 -4.48
CA GLY A 81 12.45 6.70 -3.88
C GLY A 81 13.05 5.30 -3.88
N ASP A 82 12.19 4.27 -3.81
CA ASP A 82 12.54 2.85 -3.78
C ASP A 82 11.46 1.98 -4.44
N GLU A 83 11.77 0.71 -4.74
CA GLU A 83 10.78 -0.24 -5.27
C GLU A 83 10.01 -0.96 -4.16
N LEU A 84 10.39 -0.76 -2.88
CA LEU A 84 9.66 -1.31 -1.74
C LEU A 84 8.21 -0.81 -1.73
N ASN A 85 7.26 -1.73 -1.61
CA ASN A 85 5.81 -1.48 -1.73
C ASN A 85 5.31 -1.03 -3.13
N ALA A 86 6.17 -1.01 -4.15
CA ALA A 86 5.79 -0.57 -5.49
C ALA A 86 4.69 -1.45 -6.09
N GLN A 87 3.68 -0.81 -6.69
CA GLN A 87 2.54 -1.50 -7.29
C GLN A 87 2.74 -1.68 -8.79
N GLN A 88 2.45 -2.89 -9.29
CA GLN A 88 2.46 -3.23 -10.72
C GLN A 88 3.75 -2.78 -11.46
N GLY A 89 4.91 -2.96 -10.82
CA GLY A 89 6.21 -2.65 -11.42
C GLY A 89 6.50 -1.16 -11.57
N ALA A 90 5.87 -0.29 -10.78
CA ALA A 90 6.29 1.11 -10.69
C ALA A 90 7.79 1.20 -10.33
N PRO A 91 8.57 2.03 -11.05
CA PRO A 91 9.99 2.19 -10.75
C PRO A 91 10.17 2.98 -9.44
N ALA A 92 11.36 2.87 -8.84
CA ALA A 92 11.69 3.60 -7.60
C ALA A 92 11.52 5.12 -7.64
N GLY A 93 11.63 5.74 -8.84
CA GLY A 93 11.58 7.18 -9.08
C GLY A 93 11.86 8.12 -7.89
N GLN A 94 10.82 8.74 -7.33
CA GLN A 94 10.91 9.82 -6.34
C GLN A 94 10.06 9.57 -5.10
N SER A 95 10.31 10.30 -4.01
CA SER A 95 9.55 10.20 -2.76
C SER A 95 8.94 11.52 -2.29
N LEU A 96 7.77 11.47 -1.65
CA LEU A 96 7.24 12.60 -0.88
C LEU A 96 8.05 12.77 0.40
N SER A 97 8.73 13.89 0.54
CA SER A 97 9.73 14.07 1.60
C SER A 97 9.51 15.35 2.38
N PRO A 98 8.63 15.33 3.39
CA PRO A 98 8.48 16.44 4.29
C PRO A 98 9.76 16.66 5.12
N LEU A 99 10.21 17.91 5.14
CA LEU A 99 11.26 18.37 6.03
C LEU A 99 10.63 18.86 7.34
N VAL A 100 11.40 18.78 8.42
CA VAL A 100 11.06 19.32 9.74
C VAL A 100 10.85 20.85 9.70
N GLY A 101 11.50 21.53 8.75
CA GLY A 101 11.24 22.94 8.45
C GLY A 101 11.92 23.91 9.42
N ALA A 102 11.87 25.20 9.12
CA ALA A 102 12.57 26.22 9.88
C ALA A 102 12.15 26.23 11.37
N SER A 103 13.08 26.57 12.26
CA SER A 103 12.76 26.80 13.67
C SER A 103 12.43 28.27 13.92
N VAL A 104 11.32 28.52 14.60
CA VAL A 104 10.97 29.82 15.18
C VAL A 104 10.83 29.62 16.68
N ASP A 105 11.60 30.36 17.48
CA ASP A 105 11.60 30.28 18.95
C ASP A 105 11.75 28.85 19.52
N GLY A 106 12.53 28.01 18.84
CA GLY A 106 12.79 26.63 19.27
C GLY A 106 11.72 25.61 18.86
N ALA A 107 10.64 26.05 18.19
CA ALA A 107 9.64 25.17 17.59
C ALA A 107 9.93 25.01 16.09
N PHE A 108 10.02 23.77 15.62
CA PHE A 108 10.19 23.47 14.19
C PHE A 108 8.86 23.52 13.46
N SER A 109 8.82 24.18 12.31
CA SER A 109 7.57 24.61 11.66
C SER A 109 6.67 23.47 11.18
N ASN A 110 7.22 22.28 10.96
CA ASN A 110 6.44 21.13 10.49
C ASN A 110 6.23 20.05 11.55
N ASN A 111 6.67 20.23 12.79
CA ASN A 111 6.23 19.34 13.87
C ASN A 111 4.71 19.50 14.05
N GLY A 112 3.97 18.39 13.94
CA GLY A 112 2.51 18.36 13.92
C GLY A 112 1.88 18.33 12.53
N MET A 113 2.67 18.35 11.45
CA MET A 113 2.13 18.23 10.09
C MET A 113 1.52 16.86 9.83
N SER A 114 0.60 16.79 8.86
CA SER A 114 -0.01 15.52 8.45
C SER A 114 -0.01 15.35 6.95
N ILE A 115 0.25 14.12 6.50
CA ILE A 115 -0.10 13.63 5.16
C ILE A 115 -1.50 13.04 5.26
N LEU A 116 -2.43 13.50 4.42
CA LEU A 116 -3.83 13.07 4.41
C LEU A 116 -4.12 12.27 3.15
N LEU A 117 -4.70 11.09 3.29
CA LEU A 117 -5.07 10.18 2.22
C LEU A 117 -6.59 10.01 2.24
N SER A 118 -7.29 10.71 1.35
CA SER A 118 -8.75 10.67 1.23
C SER A 118 -9.17 9.67 0.14
N VAL A 119 -9.98 8.69 0.52
CA VAL A 119 -10.49 7.64 -0.37
C VAL A 119 -11.96 7.33 -0.07
N SER A 120 -12.63 6.63 -0.98
CA SER A 120 -13.84 5.87 -0.66
C SER A 120 -13.47 4.40 -0.53
N THR A 121 -13.92 3.75 0.53
CA THR A 121 -13.81 2.29 0.71
C THR A 121 -15.15 1.61 0.45
N ALA A 122 -16.14 2.32 -0.09
CA ALA A 122 -17.43 1.73 -0.48
C ALA A 122 -17.22 0.59 -1.47
N GLY A 123 -17.81 -0.56 -1.18
CA GLY A 123 -17.60 -1.80 -1.95
C GLY A 123 -16.37 -2.61 -1.52
N PHE A 124 -15.66 -2.22 -0.45
CA PHE A 124 -14.49 -2.93 0.07
C PHE A 124 -14.58 -3.22 1.56
N GLU A 125 -14.00 -4.34 1.96
CA GLU A 125 -13.73 -4.77 3.33
C GLU A 125 -12.24 -5.15 3.49
N ASP A 126 -11.80 -5.56 4.68
CA ASP A 126 -10.41 -5.89 4.99
C ASP A 126 -9.44 -4.76 4.61
N ILE A 127 -9.75 -3.51 4.95
CA ILE A 127 -8.93 -2.37 4.52
C ILE A 127 -7.51 -2.48 5.06
N ARG A 128 -6.53 -2.24 4.17
CA ARG A 128 -5.11 -2.17 4.51
C ARG A 128 -4.50 -0.90 3.93
N VAL A 129 -3.59 -0.32 4.70
CA VAL A 129 -2.82 0.86 4.29
C VAL A 129 -1.34 0.56 4.50
N SER A 130 -0.53 0.80 3.48
CA SER A 130 0.91 0.54 3.53
C SER A 130 1.72 1.59 2.78
N TRP A 131 2.98 1.74 3.14
CA TRP A 131 3.93 2.60 2.44
C TRP A 131 5.37 2.20 2.72
N ALA A 132 6.28 2.58 1.83
CA ALA A 132 7.71 2.57 2.13
C ALA A 132 8.10 3.87 2.83
N GLN A 133 8.90 3.77 3.90
CA GLN A 133 9.45 4.93 4.59
C GLN A 133 10.94 4.82 4.89
N ARG A 134 11.58 5.98 5.03
CA ARG A 134 12.92 6.15 5.61
C ARG A 134 13.07 7.56 6.14
N GLY A 135 14.20 7.87 6.76
CA GLY A 135 14.44 9.23 7.23
C GLY A 135 15.90 9.56 7.46
N THR A 136 16.09 10.65 8.20
CA THR A 136 17.39 11.11 8.67
C THR A 136 17.43 11.11 10.20
N ALA A 137 18.64 11.16 10.76
CA ALA A 137 18.85 11.11 12.20
C ALA A 137 18.16 12.23 12.99
N THR A 138 17.76 13.30 12.31
CA THR A 138 17.11 14.49 12.88
C THR A 138 15.72 14.75 12.27
N GLY A 139 15.19 13.82 11.48
CA GLY A 139 13.84 13.85 10.96
C GLY A 139 12.79 13.63 12.06
N PHE A 140 11.53 13.52 11.67
CA PHE A 140 10.45 13.24 12.61
C PHE A 140 10.68 11.89 13.30
N THR A 141 10.40 11.86 14.60
CA THR A 141 10.58 10.68 15.46
C THR A 141 9.26 10.09 15.92
N SER A 142 8.14 10.70 15.51
CA SER A 142 6.79 10.24 15.76
C SER A 142 6.04 10.26 14.44
N ARG A 143 5.52 9.10 14.05
CA ARG A 143 4.66 8.90 12.88
C ARG A 143 3.39 8.25 13.40
N GLU A 144 2.41 9.09 13.72
CA GLU A 144 1.11 8.64 14.21
C GLU A 144 0.20 8.36 13.01
N PHE A 145 -0.29 7.14 12.90
CA PHE A 145 -1.27 6.73 11.88
C PHE A 145 -2.68 6.87 12.46
N LEU A 146 -3.52 7.64 11.77
CA LEU A 146 -4.89 7.95 12.19
C LEU A 146 -5.88 7.66 11.07
N TYR A 147 -7.15 7.53 11.43
CA TYR A 147 -8.26 7.46 10.48
C TYR A 147 -9.43 8.36 10.90
N SER A 148 -10.26 8.74 9.94
CA SER A 148 -11.45 9.56 10.11
C SER A 148 -12.48 9.26 9.03
N THR A 149 -13.77 9.27 9.37
CA THR A 149 -14.89 9.11 8.42
C THR A 149 -15.63 10.42 8.15
N ASP A 150 -15.37 11.46 8.94
CA ASP A 150 -15.93 12.82 8.76
C ASP A 150 -14.90 13.83 8.23
N GLY A 151 -13.61 13.45 8.17
CA GLY A 151 -12.50 14.30 7.76
C GLY A 151 -12.13 15.38 8.78
N VAL A 152 -12.72 15.35 9.97
CA VAL A 152 -12.56 16.39 11.02
C VAL A 152 -12.06 15.76 12.32
N SER A 153 -12.70 14.68 12.75
CA SER A 153 -12.38 13.96 13.98
C SER A 153 -11.52 12.76 13.62
N PHE A 154 -10.29 12.74 14.13
CA PHE A 154 -9.33 11.66 13.87
C PHE A 154 -9.17 10.75 15.08
N THR A 155 -9.18 9.45 14.82
CA THR A 155 -8.89 8.40 15.79
C THR A 155 -7.50 7.84 15.53
N SER A 156 -6.67 7.78 16.57
CA SER A 156 -5.32 7.20 16.49
C SER A 156 -5.43 5.68 16.39
N PHE A 157 -4.82 5.10 15.35
CA PHE A 157 -4.72 3.65 15.18
C PHE A 157 -3.44 3.13 15.85
N GLU A 158 -2.30 3.70 15.48
CA GLU A 158 -0.99 3.34 16.04
C GLU A 158 -0.01 4.52 15.95
N THR A 159 1.02 4.53 16.79
CA THR A 159 2.13 5.48 16.70
C THR A 159 3.46 4.76 16.59
N ASP A 160 4.11 4.93 15.45
CA ASP A 160 5.48 4.50 15.22
C ASP A 160 6.46 5.57 15.75
N THR A 161 7.31 5.17 16.70
CA THR A 161 8.20 6.09 17.44
C THR A 161 9.68 5.78 17.23
N GLY A 162 10.54 6.78 17.44
CA GLY A 162 11.98 6.67 17.26
C GLY A 162 12.46 7.21 15.92
N VAL A 163 13.79 7.24 15.77
CA VAL A 163 14.44 7.84 14.60
C VAL A 163 14.47 6.83 13.45
N LEU A 164 14.02 7.25 12.27
CA LEU A 164 14.17 6.45 11.05
C LEU A 164 15.61 6.44 10.54
N SER A 165 16.01 5.29 9.97
CA SER A 165 17.33 5.13 9.35
C SER A 165 17.35 5.57 7.89
N SER A 166 18.52 5.51 7.26
CA SER A 166 18.68 5.71 5.81
C SER A 166 18.21 4.52 4.96
N THR A 167 17.74 3.44 5.59
CA THR A 167 17.23 2.24 4.90
C THR A 167 15.72 2.34 4.77
N TRP A 168 15.20 1.98 3.60
CA TRP A 168 13.75 1.88 3.37
C TRP A 168 13.16 0.70 4.15
N THR A 169 12.07 0.95 4.85
CA THR A 169 11.27 -0.04 5.56
C THR A 169 9.81 0.05 5.11
N LEU A 170 9.11 -1.07 5.16
CA LEU A 170 7.69 -1.13 4.87
C LEU A 170 6.92 -0.94 6.17
N GLU A 171 5.98 0.01 6.17
CA GLU A 171 4.92 0.05 7.17
C GLU A 171 3.63 -0.47 6.52
N ALA A 172 2.90 -1.30 7.26
CA ALA A 172 1.64 -1.87 6.80
C ALA A 172 0.69 -2.02 8.00
N TYR A 173 -0.47 -1.40 7.88
CA TYR A 173 -1.53 -1.42 8.88
C TYR A 173 -2.72 -2.22 8.35
N ASP A 174 -3.15 -3.21 9.14
CA ASP A 174 -4.36 -3.99 8.89
C ASP A 174 -5.51 -3.37 9.69
N LEU A 175 -6.49 -2.82 8.98
CA LEU A 175 -7.66 -2.17 9.57
C LEU A 175 -8.92 -3.04 9.51
N SER A 176 -8.83 -4.31 9.13
CA SER A 176 -9.99 -5.23 9.02
C SER A 176 -10.86 -5.32 10.27
N ALA A 177 -10.30 -5.01 11.44
CA ALA A 177 -11.04 -4.96 12.71
C ALA A 177 -11.78 -3.63 12.98
N ILE A 178 -11.62 -2.62 12.12
CA ILE A 178 -12.13 -1.26 12.28
C ILE A 178 -13.36 -1.08 11.38
N SER A 179 -14.54 -1.47 11.89
CA SER A 179 -15.77 -1.51 11.08
C SER A 179 -16.17 -0.16 10.49
N GLU A 180 -15.72 0.97 11.05
CA GLU A 180 -16.04 2.30 10.54
C GLU A 180 -15.35 2.64 9.22
N VAL A 181 -14.22 2.01 8.90
CA VAL A 181 -13.52 2.24 7.63
C VAL A 181 -13.89 1.23 6.54
N GLU A 182 -14.59 0.16 6.90
CA GLU A 182 -15.10 -0.85 5.98
C GLU A 182 -16.35 -0.34 5.24
N ASN A 183 -16.42 -0.54 3.93
CA ASN A 183 -17.54 -0.15 3.07
C ASN A 183 -18.01 1.32 3.25
N ALA A 184 -17.08 2.23 3.54
CA ALA A 184 -17.38 3.61 3.89
C ALA A 184 -17.29 4.54 2.66
N PRO A 185 -18.27 5.43 2.42
CA PRO A 185 -18.28 6.32 1.26
C PRO A 185 -17.16 7.38 1.27
N SER A 186 -16.54 7.60 2.43
CA SER A 186 -15.43 8.52 2.61
C SER A 186 -14.63 8.12 3.85
N VAL A 187 -13.32 7.96 3.67
CA VAL A 187 -12.36 7.75 4.74
C VAL A 187 -11.15 8.64 4.48
N VAL A 188 -10.61 9.24 5.54
CA VAL A 188 -9.33 9.95 5.52
C VAL A 188 -8.38 9.22 6.45
N PHE A 189 -7.34 8.62 5.89
CA PHE A 189 -6.18 8.18 6.65
C PHE A 189 -5.18 9.31 6.79
N ALA A 190 -4.53 9.44 7.94
CA ALA A 190 -3.53 10.47 8.18
C ALA A 190 -2.24 9.88 8.74
N ILE A 191 -1.11 10.39 8.27
CA ILE A 191 0.21 10.16 8.85
C ILE A 191 0.67 11.48 9.45
N LYS A 192 0.54 11.61 10.77
CA LYS A 192 0.95 12.81 11.50
C LYS A 192 2.40 12.68 11.96
N LEU A 193 3.20 13.70 11.65
CA LEU A 193 4.63 13.72 11.85
C LEU A 193 5.02 14.70 12.96
N ASP A 194 5.83 14.25 13.92
CA ASP A 194 6.30 15.08 15.03
C ASP A 194 7.69 14.64 15.53
N GLY A 195 8.30 15.43 16.41
CA GLY A 195 9.58 15.12 17.06
C GLY A 195 10.81 15.42 16.21
N GLY A 196 10.66 16.15 15.11
CA GLY A 196 11.77 16.67 14.32
C GLY A 196 12.66 17.62 15.12
N THR A 197 13.98 17.55 14.90
CA THR A 197 14.98 18.26 15.73
C THR A 197 15.97 19.11 14.93
N ASN A 198 15.91 19.10 13.60
CA ASN A 198 16.74 19.94 12.75
C ASN A 198 15.95 20.30 11.49
N ALA A 199 16.08 21.54 11.01
CA ALA A 199 15.28 22.04 9.90
C ALA A 199 15.41 21.22 8.60
N SER A 200 16.59 20.63 8.33
CA SER A 200 16.82 19.77 7.17
C SER A 200 16.55 18.29 7.44
N GLY A 201 16.18 17.94 8.67
CA GLY A 201 15.67 16.62 9.02
C GLY A 201 14.46 16.28 8.15
N ASN A 202 14.33 15.04 7.71
CA ASN A 202 13.20 14.61 6.90
C ASN A 202 12.82 13.16 7.17
N ASN A 203 11.55 12.86 6.92
CA ASN A 203 11.10 11.52 6.60
C ASN A 203 10.67 11.51 5.13
N ARG A 204 10.74 10.34 4.52
CA ARG A 204 10.43 10.13 3.11
C ARG A 204 9.44 9.02 3.02
N PHE A 205 8.41 9.24 2.23
CA PHE A 205 7.30 8.33 2.01
C PHE A 205 7.22 8.07 0.52
N ASP A 206 7.08 6.80 0.19
CA ASP A 206 7.01 6.35 -1.19
C ASP A 206 6.05 5.16 -1.28
N ASN A 207 5.52 4.92 -2.48
CA ASN A 207 4.64 3.81 -2.79
C ASN A 207 3.51 3.67 -1.76
N ILE A 208 2.75 4.75 -1.53
CA ILE A 208 1.65 4.76 -0.57
C ILE A 208 0.47 4.02 -1.20
N THR A 209 0.03 2.94 -0.56
CA THR A 209 -0.99 2.02 -1.06
C THR A 209 -2.14 1.93 -0.07
N ILE A 210 -3.36 1.98 -0.61
CA ILE A 210 -4.59 1.61 0.09
C ILE A 210 -5.24 0.48 -0.72
N GLU A 211 -5.55 -0.62 -0.05
CA GLU A 211 -6.17 -1.81 -0.65
C GLU A 211 -7.26 -2.38 0.28
N GLY A 212 -8.11 -3.24 -0.28
CA GLY A 212 -9.12 -3.98 0.47
C GLY A 212 -9.70 -5.13 -0.37
N THR A 213 -10.37 -6.07 0.27
CA THR A 213 -11.16 -7.13 -0.39
C THR A 213 -12.49 -6.54 -0.87
N ALA A 214 -12.96 -6.83 -2.08
CA ALA A 214 -14.28 -6.34 -2.50
C ALA A 214 -15.41 -7.02 -1.67
N THR A 215 -16.38 -6.24 -1.16
CA THR A 215 -17.52 -6.74 -0.33
C THR A 215 -18.59 -7.47 -1.14
N GLY A 216 -18.58 -7.30 -2.46
CA GLY A 216 -19.15 -8.25 -3.41
C GLY A 216 -18.02 -8.99 -4.10
N GLY A 217 -18.22 -10.24 -4.49
CA GLY A 217 -17.29 -10.94 -5.39
C GLY A 217 -16.93 -10.10 -6.63
N ALA A 218 -15.90 -10.52 -7.36
CA ALA A 218 -15.38 -9.74 -8.49
C ALA A 218 -16.48 -9.39 -9.50
N LEU A 219 -16.39 -8.25 -10.21
CA LEU A 219 -17.37 -7.93 -11.24
C LEU A 219 -17.43 -9.07 -12.28
N GLY A 220 -18.62 -9.62 -12.50
CA GLY A 220 -18.78 -10.81 -13.36
C GLY A 220 -18.72 -12.16 -12.62
N ASP A 221 -18.42 -12.18 -11.31
CA ASP A 221 -18.60 -13.33 -10.40
C ASP A 221 -20.09 -13.43 -10.03
N TYR A 222 -20.89 -13.86 -11.00
CA TYR A 222 -22.34 -13.87 -10.91
C TYR A 222 -22.88 -14.95 -9.96
N ASN A 223 -22.09 -15.99 -9.68
CA ASN A 223 -22.45 -17.02 -8.69
C ASN A 223 -21.88 -16.74 -7.28
N ASN A 224 -21.07 -15.69 -7.12
CA ASN A 224 -20.43 -15.26 -5.87
C ASN A 224 -19.57 -16.36 -5.23
N ASP A 225 -18.83 -17.10 -6.06
CA ASP A 225 -17.92 -18.17 -5.60
C ASP A 225 -16.46 -17.71 -5.47
N GLY A 226 -16.19 -16.43 -5.76
CA GLY A 226 -14.89 -15.79 -5.62
C GLY A 226 -13.99 -15.94 -6.86
N SER A 227 -14.50 -16.50 -7.96
CA SER A 227 -13.80 -16.59 -9.25
C SER A 227 -14.67 -16.01 -10.37
N VAL A 228 -14.05 -15.54 -11.45
CA VAL A 228 -14.79 -15.19 -12.69
C VAL A 228 -14.46 -16.22 -13.75
N ASP A 229 -15.31 -17.24 -13.86
CA ASP A 229 -15.09 -18.37 -14.73
C ASP A 229 -16.33 -18.79 -15.54
N ALA A 230 -16.34 -20.02 -16.06
CA ALA A 230 -17.40 -20.51 -16.92
C ALA A 230 -18.70 -20.78 -16.17
N ALA A 231 -18.66 -20.94 -14.84
CA ALA A 231 -19.83 -21.07 -13.99
C ALA A 231 -20.62 -19.76 -13.96
N ASP A 232 -19.95 -18.61 -13.94
CA ASP A 232 -20.63 -17.30 -14.00
C ASP A 232 -21.37 -17.07 -15.30
N TYR A 233 -20.80 -17.55 -16.42
CA TYR A 233 -21.48 -17.51 -17.70
C TYR A 233 -22.81 -18.25 -17.66
N THR A 234 -22.85 -19.41 -16.99
CA THR A 234 -24.10 -20.17 -16.84
C THR A 234 -25.10 -19.40 -15.99
N THR A 235 -24.65 -18.76 -14.91
CA THR A 235 -25.50 -17.89 -14.08
C THR A 235 -26.06 -16.70 -14.86
N TRP A 236 -25.24 -16.00 -15.65
CA TRP A 236 -25.74 -14.93 -16.52
C TRP A 236 -26.75 -15.44 -17.53
N ARG A 237 -26.45 -16.56 -18.19
CA ARG A 237 -27.30 -17.11 -19.25
C ARG A 237 -28.67 -17.53 -18.71
N ASP A 238 -28.71 -18.14 -17.53
CA ASP A 238 -29.93 -18.62 -16.89
C ASP A 238 -30.82 -17.46 -16.40
N ASN A 239 -30.24 -16.27 -16.19
CA ASN A 239 -30.95 -15.09 -15.74
C ASN A 239 -31.18 -14.03 -16.84
N LEU A 240 -30.89 -14.35 -18.11
CA LEU A 240 -31.09 -13.42 -19.22
C LEU A 240 -32.54 -12.92 -19.31
N ASP A 241 -32.71 -11.61 -19.55
CA ASP A 241 -34.00 -10.89 -19.57
C ASP A 241 -34.76 -10.86 -18.22
N LEU A 242 -34.22 -11.43 -17.14
CA LEU A 242 -34.74 -11.27 -15.79
C LEU A 242 -34.30 -9.92 -15.19
N ASP A 243 -34.83 -9.61 -14.01
CA ASP A 243 -34.40 -8.42 -13.27
C ASP A 243 -32.90 -8.46 -12.96
N GLY A 244 -32.24 -7.32 -13.09
CA GLY A 244 -30.80 -7.18 -12.86
C GLY A 244 -30.30 -7.61 -11.49
N SER A 245 -31.19 -7.63 -10.48
CA SER A 245 -30.86 -8.13 -9.14
C SER A 245 -30.65 -9.65 -9.08
N ALA A 246 -30.93 -10.38 -10.15
CA ALA A 246 -30.70 -11.82 -10.24
C ALA A 246 -29.23 -12.22 -10.39
N LEU A 247 -28.34 -11.27 -10.72
CA LEU A 247 -26.90 -11.49 -10.75
C LEU A 247 -26.24 -10.88 -9.52
N ALA A 248 -25.49 -11.70 -8.77
CA ALA A 248 -24.54 -11.18 -7.80
C ALA A 248 -23.47 -10.35 -8.50
N ASN A 249 -22.83 -9.40 -7.83
CA ASN A 249 -21.64 -8.69 -8.35
C ASN A 249 -21.81 -8.06 -9.75
N ARG A 250 -23.05 -7.65 -10.06
CA ARG A 250 -23.40 -6.90 -11.27
C ARG A 250 -22.77 -5.50 -11.21
N ALA A 251 -22.29 -4.99 -12.34
CA ALA A 251 -21.68 -3.66 -12.36
C ALA A 251 -22.70 -2.59 -11.95
N PRO A 252 -22.38 -1.67 -11.01
CA PRO A 252 -23.34 -0.67 -10.52
C PRO A 252 -23.87 0.27 -11.61
N SER A 253 -23.15 0.43 -12.72
CA SER A 253 -23.56 1.22 -13.87
C SER A 253 -24.64 0.54 -14.73
N GLN A 254 -24.90 -0.76 -14.53
CA GLN A 254 -25.88 -1.52 -15.29
C GLN A 254 -27.24 -1.43 -14.61
N THR A 255 -28.23 -0.93 -15.34
CA THR A 255 -29.60 -0.75 -14.86
C THR A 255 -30.58 -1.51 -15.74
N GLY A 256 -31.68 -1.97 -15.15
CA GLY A 256 -32.70 -2.71 -15.89
C GLY A 256 -32.41 -4.22 -15.94
N PRO A 257 -33.04 -4.95 -16.88
CA PRO A 257 -32.90 -6.40 -16.99
C PRO A 257 -31.47 -6.86 -17.24
N VAL A 258 -31.17 -8.13 -16.96
CA VAL A 258 -29.93 -8.79 -17.33
C VAL A 258 -29.84 -8.88 -18.85
N ASP A 259 -28.78 -8.35 -19.45
CA ASP A 259 -28.66 -8.24 -20.90
C ASP A 259 -27.24 -8.51 -21.42
N ALA A 260 -27.00 -8.17 -22.69
CA ALA A 260 -25.71 -8.36 -23.35
C ALA A 260 -24.58 -7.48 -22.78
N THR A 261 -24.90 -6.40 -22.06
CA THR A 261 -23.90 -5.58 -21.39
C THR A 261 -23.32 -6.33 -20.19
N ASP A 262 -24.14 -7.12 -19.46
CA ASP A 262 -23.68 -7.97 -18.37
C ASP A 262 -22.65 -8.99 -18.87
N TYR A 263 -22.96 -9.65 -19.99
CA TYR A 263 -22.00 -10.52 -20.67
C TYR A 263 -20.67 -9.83 -20.99
N SER A 264 -20.69 -8.56 -21.42
CA SER A 264 -19.47 -7.83 -21.72
C SER A 264 -18.60 -7.56 -20.48
N VAL A 265 -19.22 -7.39 -19.30
CA VAL A 265 -18.54 -7.27 -18.00
C VAL A 265 -17.88 -8.59 -17.64
N TRP A 266 -18.63 -9.70 -17.64
CA TRP A 266 -18.08 -11.03 -17.41
C TRP A 266 -16.97 -11.37 -18.39
N ALA A 267 -17.15 -11.13 -19.69
CA ALA A 267 -16.14 -11.46 -20.70
C ALA A 267 -14.85 -10.64 -20.53
N GLY A 268 -14.96 -9.39 -20.04
CA GLY A 268 -13.80 -8.56 -19.68
C GLY A 268 -13.08 -9.04 -18.42
N ALA A 269 -13.79 -9.72 -17.52
CA ALA A 269 -13.28 -10.28 -16.27
C ALA A 269 -12.97 -11.79 -16.34
N PHE A 270 -13.30 -12.48 -17.42
CA PHE A 270 -13.18 -13.94 -17.52
C PHE A 270 -11.74 -14.41 -17.41
N GLY A 271 -11.49 -15.38 -16.51
CA GLY A 271 -10.16 -15.89 -16.24
C GLY A 271 -9.24 -14.85 -15.62
N GLN A 272 -9.74 -13.63 -15.36
CA GLN A 272 -9.14 -12.84 -14.31
C GLN A 272 -9.40 -13.63 -13.03
N PRO A 273 -8.36 -13.94 -12.25
CA PRO A 273 -8.63 -14.19 -10.84
C PRO A 273 -9.45 -13.01 -10.32
N ALA A 274 -10.34 -13.21 -9.33
CA ALA A 274 -10.80 -12.07 -8.53
C ALA A 274 -9.54 -11.25 -8.21
N VAL A 275 -9.46 -10.02 -8.74
CA VAL A 275 -8.21 -9.32 -9.10
C VAL A 275 -7.09 -9.65 -8.09
N GLY A 276 -6.18 -10.58 -8.42
CA GLY A 276 -5.27 -11.11 -7.37
C GLY A 276 -4.39 -12.35 -7.62
N ALA A 277 -4.64 -13.23 -8.61
CA ALA A 277 -3.73 -14.36 -8.86
C ALA A 277 -2.48 -13.96 -9.65
N ILE A 278 -1.47 -13.44 -8.94
CA ILE A 278 -0.08 -13.61 -9.37
C ILE A 278 0.35 -15.05 -9.04
N GLY A 279 0.80 -15.78 -10.05
CA GLY A 279 1.26 -17.16 -9.92
C GLY A 279 2.33 -17.29 -8.84
N ALA A 280 2.21 -18.35 -8.04
CA ALA A 280 3.17 -18.70 -7.00
C ALA A 280 4.61 -18.57 -7.54
N ALA A 281 5.37 -17.63 -6.98
CA ALA A 281 6.80 -17.53 -7.25
C ALA A 281 7.43 -18.89 -6.94
N ALA A 282 8.20 -19.42 -7.88
CA ALA A 282 8.91 -20.67 -7.71
C ALA A 282 9.72 -20.62 -6.40
N VAL A 283 9.33 -21.43 -5.43
CA VAL A 283 10.08 -21.63 -4.19
C VAL A 283 11.48 -22.08 -4.59
N PRO A 284 12.55 -21.35 -4.25
CA PRO A 284 13.90 -21.87 -4.44
C PRO A 284 14.02 -23.12 -3.56
N GLU A 285 14.13 -24.29 -4.19
CA GLU A 285 14.26 -25.54 -3.45
C GLU A 285 15.50 -25.46 -2.54
N PRO A 286 15.38 -25.72 -1.22
CA PRO A 286 16.53 -25.78 -0.34
C PRO A 286 17.43 -26.92 -0.80
N GLY A 287 18.60 -26.54 -1.34
CA GLY A 287 19.70 -27.39 -1.78
C GLY A 287 19.55 -28.89 -1.55
N ALA A 288 18.94 -29.60 -2.51
CA ALA A 288 19.00 -31.06 -2.62
C ALA A 288 20.44 -31.59 -2.90
N LEU A 289 21.44 -30.70 -2.97
CA LEU A 289 22.84 -31.03 -3.22
C LEU A 289 23.64 -31.53 -1.99
N LEU A 290 23.06 -31.54 -0.77
CA LEU A 290 23.79 -31.97 0.44
C LEU A 290 23.48 -33.39 0.95
N ILE A 291 22.54 -34.14 0.34
CA ILE A 291 22.24 -35.53 0.74
C ILE A 291 22.78 -36.59 -0.25
N ALA A 292 23.43 -36.18 -1.35
CA ALA A 292 24.04 -37.13 -2.30
C ALA A 292 25.51 -37.50 -2.00
N LEU A 293 26.16 -36.91 -0.99
CA LEU A 293 27.61 -37.08 -0.74
C LEU A 293 27.99 -37.89 0.52
N SER A 294 27.02 -38.44 1.26
CA SER A 294 27.29 -39.32 2.42
C SER A 294 27.01 -40.81 2.17
N GLY A 295 26.59 -41.21 0.97
CA GLY A 295 26.32 -42.62 0.60
C GLY A 295 27.44 -43.37 -0.14
N GLY A 296 28.56 -42.72 -0.46
CA GLY A 296 29.53 -43.23 -1.45
C GLY A 296 30.84 -43.86 -0.94
N LEU A 297 31.01 -44.06 0.36
CA LEU A 297 32.27 -44.60 0.94
C LEU A 297 32.02 -45.81 1.84
N ALA A 298 31.51 -46.91 1.28
CA ALA A 298 31.45 -48.19 2.00
C ALA A 298 31.44 -49.44 1.10
N LEU A 299 32.15 -49.46 -0.03
CA LEU A 299 32.30 -50.70 -0.83
C LEU A 299 33.69 -50.88 -1.49
N VAL A 300 34.78 -50.61 -0.75
CA VAL A 300 36.11 -51.12 -1.13
C VAL A 300 36.62 -52.02 -0.02
N GLY A 301 36.24 -53.30 -0.08
CA GLY A 301 36.55 -54.23 1.00
C GLY A 301 36.28 -55.70 0.71
N CYS A 302 36.54 -56.20 -0.50
CA CYS A 302 36.79 -57.62 -0.82
C CYS A 302 36.86 -57.75 -2.36
N ARG A 303 37.69 -58.55 -3.01
CA ARG A 303 38.72 -59.54 -2.64
C ARG A 303 39.16 -60.12 -3.99
N ARG A 304 40.47 -60.18 -4.28
CA ARG A 304 41.08 -61.22 -5.13
C ARG A 304 42.60 -61.04 -5.19
N ARG A 305 43.31 -61.81 -4.36
CA ARG A 305 44.63 -62.34 -4.73
C ARG A 305 44.52 -63.86 -4.77
N ARG A 306 44.67 -64.43 -5.95
CA ARG A 306 45.25 -65.77 -6.18
C ARG A 306 46.24 -65.59 -7.32
N VAL A 307 47.51 -65.82 -7.03
CA VAL A 307 48.56 -66.11 -8.01
C VAL A 307 49.24 -67.37 -7.50
N CYS A 308 49.33 -68.34 -8.42
CA CYS A 308 50.12 -69.58 -8.48
C CYS A 308 50.54 -70.24 -7.17
#